data_AF-A0A359M1A8-F1
#
_entry.id   AF-A0A359M1A8-F1
#
_cell.length_a   1.000
_cell.length_b   1.000
_cell.length_c   1.000
_cell.angle_alpha   90.00
_cell.angle_beta   90.00
_cell.angle_gamma   90.00
#
_symmetry.space_group_name_H-M   'P 1'
#
loop_
_entity.id
_entity.type
_entity.pdbx_description
1 polymer ?
#
loop_
_entity_poly.entity_id
_entity_poly.type
_entity_poly.pdbx_seq_one_letter_code
_entity_poly.pdbx_strand_id
1 'polypeptide(L)'
;MRPALALLFAMAAAGCAQDLVEVLDIPLDIRYATANNFTGKQVYAEARCFLRREVADQLRLVQQDLKREGLSLKLYDCYRPLSIQRRFWELMPDERYVANPAKGSRHNRGAALDLTLTGADGR
;
A
#
# COMPACT_ATOMS: atom_id res chain seq x y z
N MET A 1 38.03 -8.04 -27.85
CA MET A 1 37.61 -8.34 -26.46
C MET A 1 36.21 -7.78 -26.27
N ARG A 2 35.19 -8.64 -26.09
CA ARG A 2 33.78 -8.25 -25.92
C ARG A 2 33.45 -8.35 -24.43
N PRO A 3 32.83 -7.34 -23.78
CA PRO A 3 32.51 -7.42 -22.36
C PRO A 3 31.38 -8.42 -22.14
N ALA A 4 31.51 -9.22 -21.08
CA ALA A 4 30.56 -10.24 -20.70
C ALA A 4 29.25 -9.60 -20.20
N LEU A 5 28.14 -10.09 -20.74
CA LEU A 5 26.79 -9.81 -20.28
C LEU A 5 26.56 -10.60 -18.98
N ALA A 6 26.57 -9.91 -17.84
CA ALA A 6 26.18 -10.51 -16.56
C ALA A 6 24.65 -10.60 -16.50
N LEU A 7 24.11 -11.78 -16.83
CA LEU A 7 22.71 -12.11 -16.60
C LEU A 7 22.52 -12.41 -15.11
N LEU A 8 22.10 -11.41 -14.34
CA LEU A 8 21.78 -11.60 -12.92
C LEU A 8 20.39 -12.25 -12.81
N PHE A 9 20.36 -13.57 -12.72
CA PHE A 9 19.14 -14.32 -12.40
C PHE A 9 18.94 -14.27 -10.87
N ALA A 10 18.08 -13.36 -10.39
CA ALA A 10 17.65 -13.37 -9.01
C ALA A 10 16.65 -14.52 -8.80
N MET A 11 17.10 -15.60 -8.17
CA MET A 11 16.21 -16.60 -7.59
C MET A 11 15.50 -15.98 -6.38
N ALA A 12 14.19 -15.73 -6.51
CA ALA A 12 13.36 -15.39 -5.36
C ALA A 12 13.17 -16.65 -4.51
N ALA A 13 13.66 -16.59 -3.27
CA ALA A 13 13.51 -17.65 -2.28
C ALA A 13 12.03 -17.92 -1.97
N ALA A 14 11.73 -19.20 -1.74
CA ALA A 14 10.47 -19.69 -1.22
C ALA A 14 10.13 -19.01 0.13
N GLY A 15 8.85 -18.68 0.29
CA GLY A 15 8.35 -17.77 1.32
C GLY A 15 8.48 -18.24 2.78
N CYS A 16 8.64 -17.24 3.66
CA CYS A 16 8.34 -17.30 5.08
C CYS A 16 8.17 -15.85 5.59
N ALA A 17 7.04 -15.56 6.24
CA ALA A 17 6.58 -14.26 6.74
C ALA A 17 6.46 -13.12 5.70
N GLN A 18 5.34 -12.39 5.72
CA GLN A 18 5.25 -11.13 4.98
C GLN A 18 6.22 -10.14 5.65
N ASP A 19 7.36 -9.84 5.04
CA ASP A 19 8.28 -8.77 5.48
C ASP A 19 7.62 -7.42 5.18
N LEU A 20 6.68 -7.07 6.06
CA LEU A 20 5.99 -5.80 6.04
C LEU A 20 6.82 -4.78 6.81
N VAL A 21 7.04 -3.63 6.18
CA VAL A 21 7.68 -2.47 6.78
C VAL A 21 6.68 -1.34 6.90
N GLU A 22 6.78 -0.58 7.98
CA GLU A 22 6.00 0.64 8.14
C GLU A 22 6.57 1.77 7.29
N VAL A 23 5.68 2.52 6.63
CA VAL A 23 6.02 3.71 5.85
C VAL A 23 5.83 4.93 6.74
N LEU A 24 6.93 5.62 7.05
CA LEU A 24 6.94 6.77 7.98
C LEU A 24 7.29 8.10 7.28
N ASP A 25 7.82 8.03 6.06
CA ASP A 25 8.40 9.16 5.33
C ASP A 25 7.48 9.75 4.24
N ILE A 26 6.24 9.26 4.18
CA ILE A 26 5.20 9.73 3.25
C ILE A 26 3.96 10.13 4.06
N PRO A 27 3.37 11.31 3.80
CA PRO A 27 2.15 11.75 4.44
C PRO A 27 1.02 10.71 4.37
N LEU A 28 0.37 10.48 5.50
CA LEU A 28 -0.74 9.53 5.63
C LEU A 28 -2.07 10.28 5.79
N ASP A 29 -3.10 9.74 5.16
CA ASP A 29 -4.50 10.10 5.34
C ASP A 29 -5.30 8.79 5.25
N ILE A 30 -5.03 7.88 6.19
CA ILE A 30 -5.58 6.52 6.19
C ILE A 30 -7.09 6.59 6.39
N ARG A 31 -7.83 6.59 5.28
CA ARG A 31 -9.28 6.89 5.25
C ARG A 31 -10.10 5.94 6.09
N TYR A 32 -9.65 4.68 6.16
CA TYR A 32 -10.33 3.63 6.91
C TYR A 32 -10.06 3.66 8.42
N ALA A 33 -9.16 4.52 8.90
CA ALA A 33 -8.98 4.81 10.32
C ALA A 33 -9.92 5.93 10.83
N THR A 34 -10.80 6.45 9.98
CA THR A 34 -11.81 7.46 10.33
C THR A 34 -13.16 7.12 9.69
N ALA A 35 -14.21 7.90 9.97
CA ALA A 35 -15.49 7.78 9.27
C ALA A 35 -15.49 8.42 7.86
N ASN A 36 -14.41 9.11 7.47
CA ASN A 36 -14.26 9.75 6.16
C ASN A 36 -13.88 8.73 5.07
N ASN A 37 -14.79 7.80 4.81
CA ASN A 37 -14.68 6.80 3.75
C ASN A 37 -16.07 6.35 3.29
N PHE A 38 -16.14 5.61 2.19
CA PHE A 38 -17.41 5.21 1.56
C PHE A 38 -18.33 4.35 2.45
N THR A 39 -17.79 3.69 3.48
CA THR A 39 -18.60 2.91 4.43
C THR A 39 -19.21 3.77 5.55
N GLY A 40 -18.70 4.99 5.75
CA GLY A 40 -19.06 5.85 6.88
C GLY A 40 -18.67 5.29 8.26
N LYS A 41 -17.85 4.22 8.31
CA LYS A 41 -17.40 3.57 9.54
C LYS A 41 -15.88 3.60 9.64
N GLN A 42 -15.37 3.76 10.84
CA GLN A 42 -13.97 3.47 11.14
C GLN A 42 -13.77 1.96 11.18
N VAL A 43 -12.82 1.46 10.39
CA VAL A 43 -12.54 0.02 10.24
C VAL A 43 -11.14 -0.34 10.76
N TYR A 44 -10.18 0.57 10.66
CA TYR A 44 -8.87 0.45 11.29
C TYR A 44 -8.84 1.11 12.66
N ALA A 45 -8.08 0.52 13.59
CA ALA A 45 -7.84 1.10 14.91
C ALA A 45 -6.83 2.25 14.86
N GLU A 46 -5.85 2.17 13.95
CA GLU A 46 -4.73 3.12 13.84
C GLU A 46 -4.53 3.56 12.39
N ALA A 47 -4.10 4.80 12.20
CA ALA A 47 -3.78 5.37 10.89
C ALA A 47 -2.33 5.07 10.49
N ARG A 48 -2.03 3.80 10.21
CA ARG A 48 -0.69 3.31 9.84
C ARG A 48 -0.68 2.65 8.48
N CYS A 49 0.48 2.71 7.81
CA CYS A 49 0.69 2.12 6.50
C CYS A 49 1.84 1.11 6.56
N PHE A 50 1.53 -0.14 6.22
CA PHE A 50 2.53 -1.19 6.05
C PHE A 50 2.53 -1.70 4.62
N LEU A 51 3.71 -1.96 4.07
CA LEU A 51 3.89 -2.51 2.73
C LEU A 51 4.98 -3.57 2.76
N ARG A 52 5.00 -4.44 1.76
CA ARG A 52 6.19 -5.27 1.54
C ARG A 52 7.41 -4.36 1.35
N ARG A 53 8.55 -4.76 1.90
CA ARG A 53 9.80 -3.98 1.82
C ARG A 53 10.10 -3.48 0.41
N GLU A 54 10.02 -4.35 -0.59
CA GLU A 54 10.37 -3.98 -1.97
C GLU A 54 9.39 -2.92 -2.53
N VAL A 55 8.12 -2.98 -2.14
CA VAL A 55 7.11 -1.98 -2.53
C VAL A 55 7.40 -0.65 -1.83
N ALA A 56 7.71 -0.67 -0.54
CA ALA A 56 8.05 0.54 0.21
C ALA A 56 9.31 1.21 -0.37
N ASP A 57 10.34 0.44 -0.71
CA ASP A 57 11.58 0.98 -1.26
C ASP A 57 11.37 1.66 -2.62
N GLN A 58 10.58 1.03 -3.51
CA GLN A 58 10.23 1.67 -4.79
C GLN A 58 9.37 2.93 -4.59
N LEU A 59 8.43 2.90 -3.63
CA LEU A 59 7.59 4.06 -3.32
C LEU A 59 8.42 5.26 -2.82
N ARG A 60 9.49 5.01 -2.05
CA ARG A 60 10.41 6.06 -1.60
C ARG A 60 11.15 6.73 -2.76
N LEU A 61 11.55 5.97 -3.78
CA LEU A 61 12.18 6.53 -4.97
C LEU A 61 11.19 7.45 -5.71
N VAL A 62 9.94 7.01 -5.88
CA VAL A 62 8.88 7.85 -6.47
C VAL A 62 8.64 9.11 -5.65
N GLN A 63 8.60 9.02 -4.32
CA GLN A 63 8.46 10.18 -3.45
C GLN A 63 9.63 11.16 -3.59
N GLN A 64 10.86 10.67 -3.72
CA GLN A 64 12.05 11.50 -3.93
C GLN A 64 12.00 12.21 -5.28
N ASP A 65 11.54 11.54 -6.33
CA ASP A 65 11.38 12.11 -7.66
C ASP A 65 10.34 13.23 -7.65
N LEU A 66 9.16 12.96 -7.10
CA LEU A 66 8.07 13.95 -7.00
C LEU A 66 8.46 15.17 -6.18
N LYS A 67 9.24 15.01 -5.11
CA LYS A 67 9.73 16.15 -4.31
C LYS A 67 10.57 17.12 -5.13
N ARG A 68 11.31 16.64 -6.14
CA ARG A 68 12.09 17.52 -7.04
C ARG A 68 11.21 18.36 -7.95
N GLU A 69 9.96 17.95 -8.14
CA GLU A 69 8.94 18.63 -8.95
C GLU A 69 7.97 19.47 -8.11
N GLY A 70 8.22 19.60 -6.79
CA GLY A 70 7.31 20.32 -5.88
C GLY A 70 6.02 19.56 -5.57
N LEU A 71 6.02 18.23 -5.78
CA LEU A 71 4.90 17.33 -5.51
C LEU A 71 5.23 16.39 -4.34
N SER A 72 4.18 15.77 -3.78
CA SER A 72 4.30 14.71 -2.77
C SER A 72 3.20 13.67 -2.97
N LEU A 73 3.50 12.42 -2.58
CA LEU A 73 2.48 11.40 -2.36
C LEU A 73 1.73 11.64 -1.05
N LYS A 74 0.50 11.14 -0.99
CA LYS A 74 -0.29 10.97 0.23
C LYS A 74 -1.00 9.61 0.18
N LEU A 75 -0.88 8.83 1.24
CA LEU A 75 -1.37 7.44 1.27
C LEU A 75 -2.72 7.32 1.98
N TYR A 76 -3.64 6.58 1.37
CA TYR A 76 -5.02 6.37 1.85
C TYR A 76 -5.27 4.96 2.38
N ASP A 77 -4.61 3.96 1.81
CA ASP A 77 -4.65 2.57 2.31
C ASP A 77 -3.41 1.81 1.87
N CYS A 78 -3.03 0.79 2.64
CA CYS A 78 -1.84 -0.03 2.41
C CYS A 78 -2.16 -1.50 2.73
N TYR A 79 -1.29 -2.20 3.47
CA TYR A 79 -1.59 -3.53 3.96
C TYR A 79 -2.90 -3.55 4.75
N ARG A 80 -3.78 -4.46 4.33
CA ARG A 80 -5.06 -4.71 4.97
C ARG A 80 -5.07 -6.13 5.51
N PRO A 81 -5.12 -6.35 6.84
CA PRO A 81 -5.29 -7.70 7.38
C PRO A 81 -6.54 -8.38 6.81
N LEU A 82 -6.51 -9.71 6.64
CA LEU A 82 -7.65 -10.44 6.08
C LEU A 82 -8.91 -10.31 6.96
N SER A 83 -8.75 -10.16 8.28
CA SER A 83 -9.86 -9.85 9.20
C SER A 83 -10.56 -8.54 8.85
N ILE A 84 -9.79 -7.51 8.49
CA ILE A 84 -10.35 -6.23 8.04
C ILE A 84 -11.00 -6.37 6.65
N GLN A 85 -10.42 -7.14 5.74
CA GLN A 85 -11.06 -7.42 4.44
C GLN A 85 -12.42 -8.10 4.62
N ARG A 86 -12.54 -9.04 5.56
CA ARG A 86 -13.83 -9.66 5.93
C ARG A 86 -14.79 -8.63 6.51
N ARG A 87 -14.31 -7.73 7.38
CA ARG A 87 -15.12 -6.65 7.93
C ARG A 87 -15.64 -5.69 6.84
N PHE A 88 -14.82 -5.33 5.86
CA PHE A 88 -15.28 -4.56 4.70
C PHE A 88 -16.35 -5.30 3.92
N TRP A 89 -16.18 -6.60 3.71
CA TRP A 89 -17.15 -7.43 2.99
C TRP A 89 -18.50 -7.52 3.72
N GLU A 90 -18.50 -7.57 5.06
CA GLU A 90 -19.74 -7.48 5.85
C GLU A 90 -20.47 -6.14 5.67
N LEU A 91 -19.73 -5.04 5.53
CA LEU A 91 -20.29 -3.70 5.33
C LEU A 91 -20.72 -3.45 3.88
N MET A 92 -20.02 -4.04 2.91
CA MET A 92 -20.23 -3.84 1.47
C MET A 92 -19.89 -5.13 0.69
N PRO A 93 -20.84 -6.08 0.60
CA PRO A 93 -20.63 -7.36 -0.10
C PRO A 93 -20.81 -7.21 -1.62
N ASP A 94 -20.04 -6.31 -2.22
CA ASP A 94 -20.08 -6.01 -3.64
C ASP A 94 -18.67 -6.03 -4.23
N GLU A 95 -18.38 -7.01 -5.09
CA GLU A 95 -17.06 -7.21 -5.70
C GLU A 95 -16.62 -6.03 -6.59
N ARG A 96 -17.54 -5.14 -6.99
CA ARG A 96 -17.20 -3.90 -7.70
C ARG A 96 -16.40 -2.92 -6.84
N TYR A 97 -16.56 -2.99 -5.52
CA TYR A 97 -15.94 -2.06 -4.56
C TYR A 97 -14.99 -2.75 -3.58
N VAL A 98 -15.32 -3.98 -3.15
CA VAL A 98 -14.57 -4.70 -2.11
C VAL A 98 -14.22 -6.09 -2.63
N ALA A 99 -12.94 -6.44 -2.65
CA ALA A 99 -12.52 -7.79 -3.05
C ALA A 99 -13.14 -8.87 -2.14
N ASN A 100 -13.68 -9.92 -2.74
CA ASN A 100 -14.23 -11.04 -1.99
C ASN A 100 -13.13 -11.72 -1.14
N PRO A 101 -13.29 -11.79 0.20
CA PRO A 101 -12.27 -12.30 1.09
C PRO A 101 -11.92 -13.78 0.84
N ALA A 102 -12.79 -14.55 0.18
CA ALA A 102 -12.49 -15.92 -0.23
C ALA A 102 -11.39 -16.01 -1.29
N LYS A 103 -11.22 -14.96 -2.10
CA LYS A 103 -10.17 -14.84 -3.13
C LYS A 103 -8.92 -14.11 -2.60
N GLY A 104 -9.10 -13.34 -1.53
CA GLY A 104 -8.09 -12.44 -0.99
C GLY A 104 -7.86 -11.20 -1.87
N SER A 105 -7.04 -10.27 -1.39
CA SER A 105 -6.70 -9.01 -2.04
C SER A 105 -5.19 -8.78 -2.11
N ARG A 106 -4.72 -7.97 -3.07
CA ARG A 106 -3.32 -7.50 -3.10
C ARG A 106 -2.98 -6.67 -1.86
N HIS A 107 -3.95 -5.98 -1.27
CA HIS A 107 -3.79 -5.30 0.03
C HIS A 107 -3.48 -6.31 1.16
N ASN A 108 -4.07 -7.51 1.15
CA ASN A 108 -3.77 -8.55 2.16
C ASN A 108 -2.36 -9.16 2.01
N ARG A 109 -1.66 -8.82 0.93
CA ARG A 109 -0.29 -9.25 0.66
C ARG A 109 0.72 -8.11 0.80
N GLY A 110 0.30 -6.91 1.22
CA GLY A 110 1.15 -5.73 1.30
C GLY A 110 1.69 -5.29 -0.06
N ALA A 111 1.00 -5.66 -1.14
CA ALA A 111 1.43 -5.46 -2.53
C ALA A 111 0.51 -4.50 -3.31
N ALA A 112 -0.35 -3.78 -2.60
CA ALA A 112 -1.19 -2.70 -3.13
C ALA A 112 -1.33 -1.60 -2.09
N LEU A 113 -1.58 -0.40 -2.60
CA LEU A 113 -1.79 0.81 -1.84
C LEU A 113 -2.69 1.75 -2.65
N ASP A 114 -3.49 2.53 -1.94
CA ASP A 114 -4.29 3.63 -2.49
C ASP A 114 -3.60 4.93 -2.13
N LEU A 115 -3.41 5.83 -3.11
CA LEU A 115 -2.69 7.08 -2.91
C LEU A 115 -3.20 8.18 -3.84
N THR A 116 -2.76 9.41 -3.55
CA THR A 116 -2.90 10.56 -4.45
C THR A 116 -1.58 11.31 -4.57
N LEU A 117 -1.52 12.21 -5.56
CA LEU A 117 -0.55 13.29 -5.61
C LEU A 117 -1.10 14.51 -4.87
N THR A 118 -0.17 15.29 -4.33
CA THR A 118 -0.42 16.57 -3.66
C THR A 118 0.67 17.56 -4.05
N GLY A 119 0.38 18.85 -3.93
CA GLY A 119 1.40 19.89 -3.96
C GLY A 119 2.32 19.83 -2.74
N ALA A 120 3.38 20.65 -2.75
CA ALA A 120 4.29 20.79 -1.60
C ALA A 120 3.59 21.26 -0.31
N ASP A 121 2.43 21.90 -0.43
CA ASP A 121 1.56 22.31 0.69
C ASP A 121 0.64 21.18 1.20
N GLY A 122 0.68 20.01 0.56
CA GLY A 122 -0.11 18.84 0.89
C GLY A 122 -1.56 18.88 0.42
N ARG A 123 -1.93 19.80 -0.48
CA ARG A 123 -3.26 19.86 -1.11
C ARG A 123 -3.34 19.12 -2.43
#